data_AF-A0A9D2DY22-F1
#
_entry.id   AF-A0A9D2DY22-F1
#
_cell.length_a   1.000
_cell.length_b   1.000
_cell.length_c   1.000
_cell.angle_alpha   90.00
_cell.angle_beta   90.00
_cell.angle_gamma   90.00
#
_symmetry.space_group_name_H-M   'P 1'
#
loop_
_entity.id
_entity.type
_entity.pdbx_description
1 polymer ?
#
loop_
_entity_poly.entity_id
_entity_poly.type
_entity_poly.pdbx_seq_one_letter_code
_entity_poly.pdbx_strand_id
1 'polypeptide(L)'
;MWLNDNAGVLMLIIGLLILGALGISLWILFSLRSQFCVQKLKFTGLYATDRVTRTKYASLTIGNKSVRELAIKEVGIKNGGVAFDLTALYRYKTELDERAHIVIEQRSSIDFSLSVDELKSLLLDDKSGRLGTLRLYAVDLVGNLYQGRIAPVKKLLADTLRVQNAAGEQKRTVPAPEHKSQS
;
A
#
# COMPACT_ATOMS: atom_id res chain seq x y z
N MET A 1 -48.66 6.10 49.06
CA MET A 1 -48.08 7.28 49.73
C MET A 1 -46.55 7.31 49.71
N TRP A 2 -45.84 6.17 49.84
CA TRP A 2 -44.36 6.15 49.91
C TRP A 2 -43.61 6.55 48.61
N LEU A 3 -44.17 6.27 47.43
CA LEU A 3 -43.57 6.69 46.15
C LEU A 3 -43.59 8.21 45.93
N ASN A 4 -44.57 8.91 46.53
CA ASN A 4 -44.75 10.35 46.32
C ASN A 4 -43.84 11.18 47.24
N ASP A 5 -43.64 10.72 48.49
CA ASP A 5 -42.76 11.39 49.47
C ASP A 5 -41.28 11.31 49.07
N ASN A 6 -40.88 10.23 48.39
CA ASN A 6 -39.51 10.04 47.89
C ASN A 6 -39.38 10.32 46.39
N ALA A 7 -40.40 10.91 45.75
CA ALA A 7 -40.43 11.13 44.30
C ALA A 7 -39.23 11.97 43.82
N GLY A 8 -38.77 12.93 44.62
CA GLY A 8 -37.58 13.74 44.32
C GLY A 8 -36.30 12.91 44.27
N VAL A 9 -36.11 11.99 45.22
CA VAL A 9 -34.93 11.09 45.27
C VAL A 9 -34.99 10.08 44.13
N LEU A 10 -36.18 9.54 43.84
CA LEU A 10 -36.43 8.62 42.74
C LEU A 10 -36.11 9.25 41.38
N MET A 11 -36.55 10.50 41.15
CA MET A 11 -36.22 11.25 39.94
C MET A 11 -34.72 11.53 39.81
N LEU A 12 -34.03 11.80 40.92
CA LEU A 12 -32.58 12.01 40.92
C LEU A 12 -31.83 10.75 40.51
N ILE A 13 -32.19 9.59 41.08
CA ILE A 13 -31.59 8.29 40.75
C ILE A 13 -31.85 7.92 39.29
N ILE A 14 -33.08 8.10 38.81
CA ILE A 14 -33.46 7.83 37.42
C ILE A 14 -32.70 8.77 36.47
N GLY A 15 -32.60 10.05 36.80
CA GLY A 15 -31.85 11.03 36.00
C GLY A 15 -30.37 10.68 35.89
N LEU A 16 -29.76 10.22 36.98
CA LEU A 16 -28.36 9.78 37.01
C LEU A 16 -28.13 8.51 36.18
N LEU A 17 -29.08 7.56 36.21
CA LEU A 17 -29.07 6.37 35.35
C LEU A 17 -29.19 6.74 33.88
N ILE A 18 -30.09 7.66 33.53
CA ILE A 18 -30.27 8.12 32.15
C ILE A 18 -28.99 8.79 31.66
N LEU A 19 -28.42 9.72 32.43
CA LEU A 19 -27.15 10.39 32.09
C LEU A 19 -25.99 9.40 31.92
N GLY A 20 -25.89 8.42 32.82
CA GLY A 20 -24.90 7.35 32.72
C GLY A 20 -25.06 6.50 31.44
N ALA A 21 -26.29 6.08 31.14
CA ALA A 21 -26.60 5.32 29.94
C ALA A 21 -26.31 6.13 28.66
N LEU A 22 -26.62 7.43 28.66
CA LEU A 22 -26.34 8.33 27.54
C LEU A 22 -24.83 8.49 27.31
N GLY A 23 -24.06 8.63 28.38
CA GLY A 23 -22.59 8.70 28.32
C GLY A 23 -21.98 7.43 27.74
N ILE A 24 -22.43 6.26 28.18
CA ILE A 24 -21.97 4.97 27.67
C ILE A 24 -22.34 4.81 26.19
N SER A 25 -23.57 5.16 25.81
CA SER A 25 -24.03 5.10 24.42
C SER A 25 -23.20 6.00 23.51
N LEU A 26 -22.92 7.24 23.93
CA LEU A 26 -22.06 8.17 23.19
C LEU A 26 -20.62 7.65 23.07
N TRP A 27 -20.09 7.06 24.14
CA TRP A 27 -18.75 6.47 24.13
C TRP A 27 -18.63 5.30 23.16
N ILE A 28 -19.60 4.39 23.15
CA ILE A 28 -19.66 3.28 22.20
C ILE A 28 -19.72 3.82 20.76
N LEU A 29 -20.56 4.82 20.50
CA LEU A 29 -20.71 5.41 19.16
C LEU A 29 -19.40 6.07 18.68
N PHE A 30 -18.70 6.76 19.57
CA PHE A 30 -17.39 7.37 19.28
C PHE A 30 -16.31 6.30 19.04
N SER A 31 -16.26 5.26 19.87
CA SER A 31 -15.34 4.14 19.72
C SER A 31 -15.55 3.42 18.38
N LEU A 32 -16.80 3.13 18.03
CA LEU A 32 -17.17 2.54 16.74
C LEU A 32 -16.75 3.44 15.58
N ARG A 33 -17.08 4.75 15.63
CA ARG A 33 -16.68 5.71 14.59
C ARG A 33 -15.17 5.74 14.38
N SER A 34 -14.39 5.71 15.46
CA SER A 34 -12.93 5.70 15.37
C SER A 34 -12.39 4.47 14.64
N GLN A 35 -13.00 3.30 14.85
CA GLN A 35 -12.60 2.06 14.18
C GLN A 35 -12.95 2.04 12.69
N PHE A 36 -13.98 2.78 12.26
CA PHE A 36 -14.38 2.85 10.85
C PHE A 36 -13.58 3.89 10.02
N CYS A 37 -12.97 4.89 10.67
CA CYS A 37 -12.25 5.98 9.98
C CYS A 37 -10.74 5.74 9.76
N VAL A 38 -10.15 4.73 10.39
CA VAL A 38 -8.71 4.43 10.21
C VAL A 38 -8.54 3.61 8.94
N GLN A 39 -7.58 4.03 8.09
CA GLN A 39 -7.24 3.42 6.80
C GLN A 39 -7.56 1.91 6.73
N LYS A 40 -8.60 1.59 5.97
CA LYS A 40 -9.10 0.22 5.80
C LYS A 40 -8.08 -0.70 5.16
N LEU A 41 -7.11 -0.15 4.44
CA LEU A 41 -6.05 -0.89 3.77
C LEU A 41 -4.68 -0.69 4.43
N LYS A 42 -3.98 -1.79 4.65
CA LYS A 42 -2.57 -1.85 5.02
C LYS A 42 -1.75 -2.09 3.76
N PHE A 43 -0.81 -1.21 3.48
CA PHE A 43 0.13 -1.38 2.39
C PHE A 43 1.47 -1.83 2.95
N THR A 44 1.98 -2.97 2.48
CA THR A 44 3.29 -3.48 2.87
C THR A 44 4.08 -3.75 1.60
N GLY A 45 5.23 -3.10 1.46
CA GLY A 45 6.16 -3.39 0.36
C GLY A 45 7.40 -4.06 0.95
N LEU A 46 7.48 -5.38 0.83
CA LEU A 46 8.64 -6.15 1.21
C LEU A 46 9.50 -6.42 -0.01
N TYR A 47 10.79 -6.52 0.26
CA TYR A 47 11.75 -7.00 -0.71
C TYR A 47 12.16 -8.41 -0.27
N ALA A 48 12.00 -9.37 -1.17
CA ALA A 48 12.36 -10.75 -0.93
C ALA A 48 13.28 -11.24 -2.04
N THR A 49 14.19 -12.13 -1.66
CA THR A 49 15.06 -12.82 -2.60
C THR A 49 14.67 -14.27 -2.53
N ASP A 50 14.31 -14.84 -3.67
CA ASP A 50 14.00 -16.26 -3.73
C ASP A 50 15.27 -17.04 -3.34
N ARG A 51 15.11 -17.94 -2.36
CA ARG A 51 16.23 -18.68 -1.76
C ARG A 51 16.80 -19.70 -2.74
N VAL A 52 16.00 -20.17 -3.69
CA VAL A 52 16.38 -21.18 -4.69
C VAL A 52 16.98 -20.51 -5.93
N THR A 53 16.28 -19.54 -6.51
CA THR A 53 16.71 -18.91 -7.77
C THR A 53 17.63 -17.71 -7.57
N ARG A 54 17.81 -17.22 -6.33
CA ARG A 54 18.49 -15.96 -5.98
C ARG A 54 17.95 -14.74 -6.74
N THR A 55 16.78 -14.86 -7.34
CA THR A 55 16.15 -13.75 -8.05
C THR A 55 15.54 -12.79 -7.05
N LYS A 56 15.75 -11.51 -7.32
CA LYS A 56 15.34 -10.40 -6.48
C LYS A 56 13.93 -10.00 -6.91
N TYR A 57 12.95 -10.00 -5.99
CA TYR A 57 11.59 -9.57 -6.30
C TYR A 57 11.03 -8.61 -5.23
N ALA A 58 10.17 -7.71 -5.67
CA ALA A 58 9.39 -6.84 -4.80
C ALA A 58 8.04 -7.50 -4.55
N SER A 59 7.75 -7.81 -3.28
CA SER A 59 6.45 -8.28 -2.82
C SER A 59 5.64 -7.10 -2.28
N LEU A 60 4.58 -6.75 -2.98
CA LEU A 60 3.67 -5.67 -2.66
C LEU A 60 2.36 -6.27 -2.15
N THR A 61 2.06 -6.08 -0.88
CA THR A 61 0.89 -6.63 -0.22
C THR A 61 -0.08 -5.51 0.13
N ILE A 62 -1.34 -5.68 -0.26
CA ILE A 62 -2.46 -4.82 0.10
C ILE A 62 -3.41 -5.64 0.98
N GLY A 63 -3.34 -5.41 2.29
CA GLY A 63 -4.16 -6.10 3.28
C GLY A 63 -5.41 -5.30 3.65
N ASN A 64 -6.58 -5.93 3.64
CA ASN A 64 -7.81 -5.34 4.13
C ASN A 64 -7.92 -5.53 5.65
N LYS A 65 -7.73 -4.44 6.40
CA LYS A 65 -7.96 -4.41 7.85
C LYS A 65 -9.44 -4.25 8.22
N SER A 66 -10.29 -3.93 7.25
CA SER A 66 -11.72 -3.72 7.47
C SER A 66 -12.44 -5.03 7.76
N VAL A 67 -13.59 -4.89 8.42
CA VAL A 67 -14.57 -5.95 8.65
C VAL A 67 -15.58 -6.07 7.48
N ARG A 68 -15.31 -5.38 6.37
CA ARG A 68 -16.10 -5.45 5.14
C ARG A 68 -15.19 -5.76 3.98
N GLU A 69 -15.74 -6.47 3.01
CA GLU A 69 -15.12 -6.65 1.72
C GLU A 69 -14.91 -5.29 1.04
N LEU A 70 -13.79 -5.16 0.34
CA LEU A 70 -13.46 -3.95 -0.38
C LEU A 70 -13.22 -4.29 -1.85
N ALA A 71 -14.10 -3.78 -2.71
CA ALA A 71 -13.92 -3.88 -4.15
C ALA A 71 -13.00 -2.76 -4.64
N ILE A 72 -11.92 -3.17 -5.29
CA ILE A 72 -10.89 -2.31 -5.84
C ILE A 72 -11.09 -2.19 -7.35
N LYS A 73 -11.11 -0.94 -7.82
CA LYS A 73 -11.14 -0.60 -9.25
C LYS A 73 -9.74 -0.63 -9.85
N GLU A 74 -8.78 -0.06 -9.13
CA GLU A 74 -7.43 0.20 -9.64
C GLU A 74 -6.37 -0.05 -8.57
N VAL A 75 -5.25 -0.66 -8.95
CA VAL A 75 -4.06 -0.84 -8.12
C VAL A 75 -2.83 -0.39 -8.90
N GLY A 76 -1.94 0.36 -8.27
CA GLY A 76 -0.75 0.85 -8.94
C GLY A 76 0.35 1.35 -8.03
N ILE A 77 1.48 1.72 -8.63
CA ILE A 77 2.60 2.35 -7.93
C ILE A 77 2.68 3.82 -8.35
N LYS A 78 2.82 4.69 -7.36
CA LYS A 78 3.04 6.12 -7.54
C LYS A 78 4.51 6.47 -7.26
N ASN A 79 5.16 7.12 -8.21
CA ASN A 79 6.49 7.70 -8.07
C ASN A 79 6.38 9.23 -8.02
N GLY A 80 6.34 9.80 -6.81
CA GLY A 80 6.18 11.24 -6.65
C GLY A 80 4.82 11.71 -7.18
N GLY A 81 4.80 12.37 -8.33
CA GLY A 81 3.59 12.89 -8.99
C GLY A 81 2.95 11.92 -9.99
N VAL A 82 3.71 10.95 -10.52
CA VAL A 82 3.27 10.06 -11.60
C VAL A 82 2.70 8.76 -11.02
N ALA A 83 1.53 8.36 -11.49
CA ALA A 83 0.87 7.11 -11.13
C ALA A 83 1.01 6.11 -12.29
N PHE A 84 1.45 4.89 -11.97
CA PHE A 84 1.56 3.78 -12.89
C PHE A 84 0.51 2.73 -12.51
N ASP A 85 -0.47 2.55 -13.40
CA ASP A 85 -1.52 1.55 -13.22
C ASP A 85 -0.95 0.14 -13.47
N LEU A 86 -1.16 -0.75 -12.52
CA LEU A 86 -0.73 -2.15 -12.56
C LEU A 86 -1.92 -3.12 -12.57
N THR A 87 -3.14 -2.60 -12.69
CA THR A 87 -4.37 -3.39 -12.64
C THR A 87 -4.40 -4.47 -13.73
N ALA A 88 -4.02 -4.11 -14.96
CA ALA A 88 -3.94 -5.06 -16.06
C ALA A 88 -2.89 -6.17 -15.80
N LEU A 89 -1.72 -5.81 -15.26
CA LEU A 89 -0.65 -6.75 -14.95
C LEU A 89 -1.04 -7.69 -13.79
N TYR A 90 -1.77 -7.18 -12.80
CA TYR A 90 -2.32 -7.97 -11.71
C TYR A 90 -3.35 -8.98 -12.21
N ARG A 91 -4.30 -8.55 -13.07
CA ARG A 91 -5.31 -9.44 -13.66
C ARG A 91 -4.67 -10.55 -14.48
N TYR A 92 -3.66 -10.22 -15.28
CA TYR A 92 -2.90 -11.20 -16.06
C TYR A 92 -2.22 -12.24 -15.15
N LYS A 93 -1.53 -11.81 -14.09
CA LYS A 93 -0.84 -12.74 -13.17
C LYS A 93 -1.80 -13.60 -12.32
N THR A 94 -3.03 -13.15 -12.12
CA THR A 94 -4.02 -13.83 -11.28
C THR A 94 -5.07 -14.58 -12.12
N GLU A 95 -4.92 -14.61 -13.45
CA GLU A 95 -5.87 -15.20 -14.40
C GLU A 95 -7.32 -14.68 -14.20
N LEU A 96 -7.47 -13.42 -13.77
CA LEU A 96 -8.78 -12.80 -13.58
C LEU A 96 -9.32 -12.27 -14.92
N ASP A 97 -10.60 -12.52 -15.17
CA ASP A 97 -11.34 -11.96 -16.31
C ASP A 97 -11.27 -10.41 -16.29
N GLU A 98 -11.18 -9.78 -17.47
CA GLU A 98 -11.09 -8.32 -17.62
C GLU A 98 -12.30 -7.58 -17.02
N ARG A 99 -13.43 -8.27 -16.83
CA ARG A 99 -14.63 -7.71 -16.21
C ARG A 99 -14.78 -8.06 -14.74
N ALA A 100 -13.93 -8.94 -14.20
CA ALA A 100 -14.00 -9.33 -12.80
C ALA A 100 -13.56 -8.17 -11.89
N HIS A 101 -14.35 -7.94 -10.83
CA HIS A 101 -13.99 -7.00 -9.78
C HIS A 101 -12.89 -7.61 -8.90
N ILE A 102 -11.85 -6.83 -8.61
CA ILE A 102 -10.82 -7.24 -7.65
C ILE A 102 -11.41 -7.01 -6.26
N VAL A 103 -11.90 -8.07 -5.61
CA VAL A 103 -12.47 -8.00 -4.27
C VAL A 103 -11.43 -8.45 -3.25
N ILE A 104 -11.08 -7.58 -2.30
CA ILE A 104 -10.29 -7.95 -1.14
C ILE A 104 -11.24 -8.32 0.00
N GLU A 105 -11.30 -9.61 0.30
CA GLU A 105 -12.12 -10.14 1.40
C GLU A 105 -11.76 -9.51 2.75
N GLN A 106 -12.68 -9.63 3.71
CA GLN A 106 -12.46 -9.19 5.07
C GLN A 106 -11.22 -9.89 5.67
N ARG A 107 -10.32 -9.10 6.27
CA ARG A 107 -9.07 -9.60 6.88
C ARG A 107 -8.15 -10.37 5.93
N SER A 108 -8.39 -10.29 4.62
CA SER A 108 -7.55 -10.92 3.60
C SER A 108 -6.55 -9.92 3.01
N SER A 109 -5.58 -10.42 2.27
CA SER A 109 -4.61 -9.62 1.55
C SER A 109 -4.46 -10.08 0.12
N ILE A 110 -4.23 -9.12 -0.76
CA ILE A 110 -3.76 -9.36 -2.10
C ILE A 110 -2.24 -9.16 -2.11
N ASP A 111 -1.54 -10.13 -2.69
CA ASP A 111 -0.11 -10.09 -2.88
C ASP A 111 0.23 -9.93 -4.36
N PHE A 112 1.18 -9.04 -4.64
CA PHE A 112 1.67 -8.79 -5.97
C PHE A 112 3.18 -8.85 -6.00
N SER A 113 3.72 -9.69 -6.89
CA SER A 113 5.16 -9.84 -7.07
C SER A 113 5.60 -9.24 -8.39
N LEU A 114 6.58 -8.36 -8.33
CA LEU A 114 7.25 -7.77 -9.49
C LEU A 114 8.75 -8.04 -9.45
N SER A 115 9.33 -8.33 -10.60
CA SER A 115 10.79 -8.44 -10.74
C SER A 115 11.46 -7.07 -10.70
N VAL A 116 12.76 -7.02 -10.40
CA VAL A 116 13.52 -5.77 -10.41
C VAL A 116 13.52 -5.11 -11.79
N ASP A 117 13.55 -5.89 -12.86
CA ASP A 117 13.57 -5.37 -14.22
C ASP A 117 12.22 -4.77 -14.63
N GLU A 118 11.11 -5.39 -14.22
CA GLU A 118 9.75 -4.82 -14.38
C GLU A 118 9.60 -3.50 -13.61
N LEU A 119 10.09 -3.43 -12.36
CA LEU A 119 10.05 -2.15 -11.62
C LEU A 119 10.88 -1.07 -12.31
N LYS A 120 12.01 -1.43 -12.91
CA LYS A 120 12.87 -0.48 -13.59
C LYS A 120 12.20 0.07 -14.85
N SER A 121 11.68 -0.80 -15.72
CA SER A 121 10.98 -0.38 -16.94
C SER A 121 9.75 0.47 -16.65
N LEU A 122 9.08 0.24 -15.51
CA LEU A 122 7.89 0.98 -15.12
C LEU A 122 8.19 2.32 -14.44
N LEU A 123 9.28 2.44 -13.68
CA LEU A 123 9.51 3.61 -12.80
C LEU A 123 10.56 4.59 -13.32
N LEU A 124 11.40 4.16 -14.26
CA LEU A 124 12.45 4.97 -14.87
C LEU A 124 12.02 5.34 -16.29
N ASP A 125 11.35 6.49 -16.39
CA ASP A 125 11.23 7.16 -17.67
C ASP A 125 12.63 7.64 -18.09
N ASP A 126 13.02 7.39 -19.34
CA ASP A 126 14.37 7.42 -19.92
C ASP A 126 15.17 8.75 -19.72
N LYS A 127 14.56 9.76 -19.09
CA LYS A 127 15.09 11.12 -18.97
C LYS A 127 15.43 11.57 -17.55
N SER A 128 15.05 10.84 -16.51
CA SER A 128 15.35 11.24 -15.13
C SER A 128 15.50 10.04 -14.23
N GLY A 129 16.74 9.56 -14.05
CA GLY A 129 17.10 8.47 -13.13
C GLY A 129 16.86 8.77 -11.64
N ARG A 130 15.97 9.70 -11.28
CA ARG A 130 15.65 10.11 -9.90
C ARG A 130 14.35 9.46 -9.42
N LEU A 131 14.49 8.56 -8.44
CA LEU A 131 13.38 7.98 -7.69
C LEU A 131 12.83 9.00 -6.67
N GLY A 132 11.57 9.39 -6.86
CA GLY A 132 10.82 10.23 -5.94
C GLY A 132 10.34 9.48 -4.69
N THR A 133 9.16 9.84 -4.18
CA THR A 133 8.52 9.08 -3.10
C THR A 133 7.73 7.93 -3.70
N LEU A 134 8.16 6.70 -3.45
CA LEU A 134 7.48 5.50 -3.93
C LEU A 134 6.31 5.14 -2.98
N ARG A 135 5.09 5.10 -3.53
CA ARG A 135 3.88 4.73 -2.79
C ARG A 135 3.11 3.66 -3.57
N LEU A 136 2.59 2.68 -2.86
CA LEU A 136 1.58 1.78 -3.40
C LEU A 136 0.22 2.45 -3.21
N TYR A 137 -0.64 2.39 -4.21
CA TYR A 137 -1.99 2.94 -4.13
C TYR A 137 -3.04 1.94 -4.61
N ALA A 138 -4.25 2.11 -4.10
CA ALA A 138 -5.45 1.42 -4.54
C ALA A 138 -6.62 2.39 -4.56
N VAL A 139 -7.50 2.27 -5.55
CA VAL A 139 -8.73 3.05 -5.68
C VAL A 139 -9.92 2.10 -5.57
N ASP A 140 -10.85 2.37 -4.65
CA ASP A 140 -12.07 1.57 -4.55
C ASP A 140 -13.10 1.94 -5.64
N LEU A 141 -14.17 1.16 -5.76
CA LEU A 141 -15.26 1.43 -6.72
C LEU A 141 -15.96 2.78 -6.49
N VAL A 142 -15.86 3.36 -5.29
CA VAL A 142 -16.48 4.63 -4.91
C VAL A 142 -15.54 5.82 -5.23
N GLY A 143 -14.29 5.54 -5.60
CA GLY A 143 -13.27 6.55 -5.91
C GLY A 143 -12.41 6.98 -4.72
N ASN A 144 -12.47 6.28 -3.58
CA ASN A 144 -11.57 6.55 -2.46
C ASN A 144 -10.15 6.08 -2.81
N LEU A 145 -9.20 7.00 -2.72
CA LEU A 145 -7.79 6.72 -2.89
C LEU A 145 -7.15 6.30 -1.56
N TYR A 146 -6.65 5.07 -1.53
CA TYR A 146 -5.81 4.55 -0.46
C TYR A 146 -4.36 4.52 -0.92
N GLN A 147 -3.44 5.01 -0.09
CA GLN A 147 -2.02 5.03 -0.42
C GLN A 147 -1.14 4.74 0.79
N GLY A 148 -0.04 4.01 0.56
CA GLY A 148 0.96 3.72 1.58
C GLY A 148 2.39 3.81 1.03
N ARG A 149 3.32 4.29 1.85
CA ARG A 149 4.73 4.41 1.45
C ARG A 149 5.40 3.04 1.46
N ILE A 150 6.15 2.73 0.40
CA ILE A 150 6.91 1.48 0.24
C ILE A 150 8.41 1.75 0.25
N ALA A 151 8.90 2.20 1.41
CA ALA A 151 10.30 2.60 1.60
C ALA A 151 11.34 1.49 1.30
N PRO A 152 11.12 0.21 1.66
CA PRO A 152 12.08 -0.86 1.37
C PRO A 152 12.30 -1.06 -0.14
N VAL A 153 11.22 -1.01 -0.92
CA VAL A 153 11.26 -1.14 -2.39
C VAL A 153 12.02 0.03 -3.03
N LYS A 154 11.80 1.27 -2.52
CA LYS A 154 12.56 2.45 -2.96
C LYS A 154 14.07 2.28 -2.72
N LYS A 155 14.47 1.79 -1.54
CA LYS A 155 15.88 1.62 -1.18
C LYS A 155 16.57 0.66 -2.16
N LEU A 156 15.92 -0.44 -2.50
CA LEU A 156 16.46 -1.41 -3.46
C LEU A 156 16.61 -0.86 -4.88
N LEU A 157 15.61 -0.14 -5.38
CA LEU A 157 15.69 0.53 -6.67
C LEU A 157 16.85 1.52 -6.71
N ALA A 158 17.05 2.28 -5.64
CA ALA A 158 18.19 3.19 -5.53
C ALA A 158 19.54 2.45 -5.51
N ASP A 159 19.65 1.34 -4.76
CA ASP A 159 20.87 0.54 -4.69
C ASP A 159 21.20 -0.15 -6.03
N THR A 160 20.20 -0.69 -6.72
CA THR A 160 20.38 -1.32 -8.04
C THR A 160 20.72 -0.32 -9.14
N LEU A 161 20.18 0.91 -9.08
CA LEU A 161 20.58 2.00 -9.98
C LEU A 161 22.01 2.47 -9.72
N ARG A 162 22.43 2.58 -8.45
CA ARG A 162 23.81 2.94 -8.10
C ARG A 162 24.81 1.93 -8.66
N VAL A 163 24.54 0.63 -8.51
CA VAL A 163 25.40 -0.43 -9.04
C VAL A 163 25.47 -0.39 -10.57
N GLN A 164 24.36 -0.12 -11.26
CA GLN A 164 24.37 -0.01 -12.73
C GLN A 164 25.10 1.22 -13.23
N ASN A 165 24.94 2.37 -12.58
CA ASN A 165 25.68 3.59 -12.94
C ASN A 165 27.19 3.41 -12.73
N ALA A 166 27.60 2.76 -11.63
CA ALA A 166 29.00 2.42 -11.38
C ALA A 166 29.56 1.41 -12.41
N ALA A 167 28.77 0.43 -12.83
CA ALA A 167 29.14 -0.51 -13.87
C ALA A 167 29.22 0.13 -15.28
N GLY A 168 28.37 1.13 -15.55
CA GLY A 168 28.41 1.93 -16.77
C GLY A 168 29.64 2.84 -16.87
N GLU A 169 30.08 3.41 -15.73
CA GLU A 169 31.32 4.19 -15.64
C GLU A 169 32.58 3.31 -15.82
N GLN A 170 32.57 2.07 -15.33
CA GLN A 170 33.67 1.12 -15.55
C GLN A 170 33.79 0.67 -17.02
N LYS A 171 32.68 0.56 -17.77
CA LYS A 171 32.74 0.26 -19.21
C LYS A 171 33.27 1.40 -20.07
N ARG A 172 33.18 2.66 -19.59
CA ARG A 172 33.71 3.84 -20.30
C ARG A 172 35.19 4.13 -20.02
N THR A 173 35.79 3.49 -19.02
CA THR A 173 37.17 3.76 -18.57
C THR A 173 38.20 2.74 -19.04
N VAL A 174 37.83 1.78 -19.90
CA VAL A 174 38.81 0.92 -20.60
C VAL A 174 39.26 1.66 -21.87
N PRO A 175 40.46 2.25 -21.93
CA PRO A 175 40.97 2.84 -23.17
C PRO A 175 41.14 1.73 -24.22
N ALA A 176 40.74 2.03 -25.46
CA ALA A 176 40.97 1.15 -26.61
C ALA A 176 42.46 0.81 -26.71
N PRO A 177 42.83 -0.46 -26.99
CA PRO A 177 44.23 -0.82 -27.17
C PRO A 177 44.79 -0.03 -28.35
N GLU A 178 45.82 0.80 -28.08
CA GLU A 178 46.60 1.47 -29.12
C GLU A 178 47.15 0.42 -30.08
N HIS A 179 46.63 0.42 -31.30
CA HIS A 179 47.20 -0.37 -32.39
C HIS A 179 48.53 0.30 -32.76
N LYS A 180 49.62 -0.11 -32.11
CA LYS A 180 50.97 0.19 -32.59
C LYS A 180 51.15 -0.49 -33.94
N SER A 181 51.03 0.29 -35.01
CA SER A 181 51.48 -0.12 -36.33
C SER A 181 53.00 -0.27 -36.25
N GLN A 182 53.47 -1.52 -36.26
CA GLN A 182 54.86 -1.84 -36.49
C GLN A 182 55.11 -1.92 -37.99
N SER A 183 56.15 -1.21 -38.40
CA SER A 183 57.00 -1.42 -39.59
C SER A 183 56.44 -1.01 -40.95
#